data_AF-A0A7H8RF87-F1
#
_entry.id   AF-A0A7H8RF87-F1
#
_cell.length_a   1.000
_cell.length_b   1.000
_cell.length_c   1.000
_cell.angle_alpha   90.00
_cell.angle_beta   90.00
_cell.angle_gamma   90.00
#
_symmetry.space_group_name_H-M   'P 1'
#
loop_
_entity.id
_entity.type
_entity.pdbx_description
1 polymer ?
#
loop_
_entity_poly.entity_id
_entity_poly.type
_entity_poly.pdbx_seq_one_letter_code
_entity_poly.pdbx_strand_id
1 'polypeptide(L)'
;MSHLSKFGKRLLRLKQRGFHYSIHQSATASLAYDAYHNCDDFHEKYLKQFDQTPYTSPPNQRLCSLAKTLGTEDRDKGFERIEILKAWLQGTVLAGKHTNALVILSIESMTPRHRDYAPAFKRPPQHGINTLALAAVLKSPAFTVPIIQIPYHSNVTGREEMLPFSVALMSSPGE
;
A
#
# COMPACT_ATOMS: atom_id res chain seq x y z
N MET A 1 14.51 41.41 3.00
CA MET A 1 13.51 40.36 3.34
C MET A 1 13.66 39.09 2.47
N SER A 2 14.81 38.40 2.46
CA SER A 2 14.99 37.19 1.62
C SER A 2 15.62 35.96 2.31
N HIS A 3 16.00 36.04 3.58
CA HIS A 3 16.70 34.93 4.25
C HIS A 3 15.79 33.96 5.04
N LEU A 4 14.56 34.36 5.40
CA LEU A 4 13.63 33.52 6.19
C LEU A 4 12.88 32.45 5.36
N SER A 5 12.79 32.61 4.02
CA SER A 5 12.04 31.70 3.13
C SER A 5 12.79 30.40 2.80
N LYS A 6 14.13 30.43 2.74
CA LYS A 6 14.95 29.24 2.45
C LYS A 6 15.04 28.27 3.63
N PHE A 7 15.03 28.78 4.87
CA PHE A 7 15.13 27.96 6.08
C PHE A 7 13.84 27.15 6.31
N GLY A 8 12.66 27.78 6.15
CA GLY A 8 11.37 27.10 6.26
C GLY A 8 11.18 25.98 5.24
N LYS A 9 11.58 26.19 3.98
CA LYS A 9 11.53 25.14 2.92
C LYS A 9 12.51 23.99 3.17
N ARG A 10 13.66 24.26 3.79
CA ARG A 10 14.66 23.23 4.14
C ARG A 10 14.20 22.41 5.35
N LEU A 11 13.58 23.04 6.34
CA LEU A 11 12.98 22.36 7.50
C LEU A 11 11.80 21.48 7.09
N LEU A 12 10.93 21.95 6.18
CA LEU A 12 9.81 21.17 5.65
C LEU A 12 10.29 19.94 4.85
N ARG A 13 11.34 20.11 4.03
CA ARG A 13 11.97 18.99 3.29
C ARG A 13 12.70 18.00 4.21
N LEU A 14 13.30 18.46 5.30
CA LEU A 14 13.95 17.59 6.29
C LEU A 14 12.93 16.81 7.12
N LYS A 15 11.81 17.43 7.50
CA LYS A 15 10.67 16.74 8.16
C LYS A 15 10.04 15.69 7.23
N GLN A 16 9.84 16.03 5.95
CA GLN A 16 9.34 15.08 4.95
C GLN A 16 10.30 13.91 4.73
N ARG A 17 11.62 14.14 4.68
CA ARG A 17 12.61 13.06 4.52
C ARG A 17 12.76 12.19 5.77
N GLY A 18 12.72 12.76 6.97
CA GLY A 18 12.76 12.00 8.23
C GLY A 18 11.51 11.12 8.44
N PHE A 19 10.34 11.62 8.06
CA PHE A 19 9.08 10.86 8.07
C PHE A 19 9.10 9.70 7.04
N HIS A 20 9.65 9.96 5.86
CA HIS A 20 9.73 8.98 4.76
C HIS A 20 10.68 7.81 5.06
N TYR A 21 11.78 8.04 5.78
CA TYR A 21 12.73 6.97 6.15
C TYR A 21 12.24 6.12 7.34
N SER A 22 11.46 6.73 8.24
CA SER A 22 10.90 6.06 9.43
C SER A 22 9.71 5.14 9.10
N ILE A 23 8.88 5.44 8.10
CA ILE A 23 7.66 4.62 7.82
C ILE A 23 7.99 3.39 6.94
N HIS A 24 9.19 3.38 6.35
CA HIS A 24 9.61 2.55 5.22
C HIS A 24 9.62 1.04 5.50
N GLN A 25 9.89 0.61 6.72
CA GLN A 25 10.04 -0.82 7.04
C GLN A 25 8.93 -1.35 7.94
N SER A 26 8.22 -0.48 8.65
CA SER A 26 7.40 -0.89 9.78
C SER A 26 5.95 -1.22 9.39
N ALA A 27 5.31 -0.47 8.50
CA ALA A 27 3.91 -0.73 8.15
C ALA A 27 3.74 -2.05 7.35
N THR A 28 4.60 -2.27 6.35
CA THR A 28 4.63 -3.54 5.60
C THR A 28 5.05 -4.70 6.49
N ALA A 29 5.96 -4.49 7.44
CA ALA A 29 6.33 -5.50 8.43
C ALA A 29 5.16 -5.88 9.34
N SER A 30 4.41 -4.92 9.89
CA SER A 30 3.23 -5.21 10.71
C SER A 30 2.17 -6.02 9.96
N LEU A 31 1.90 -5.63 8.70
CA LEU A 31 0.93 -6.36 7.87
C LEU A 31 1.45 -7.76 7.50
N ALA A 32 2.75 -7.91 7.25
CA ALA A 32 3.36 -9.21 6.98
C ALA A 32 3.30 -10.14 8.20
N TYR A 33 3.57 -9.59 9.39
CA TYR A 33 3.48 -10.31 10.67
C TYR A 33 2.06 -10.85 10.85
N ASP A 34 1.03 -9.98 10.82
CA ASP A 34 -0.35 -10.41 11.00
C ASP A 34 -0.79 -11.40 9.90
N ALA A 35 -0.43 -11.16 8.63
CA ALA A 35 -0.79 -12.05 7.54
C ALA A 35 -0.20 -13.46 7.68
N TYR A 36 0.98 -13.60 8.28
CA TYR A 36 1.61 -14.90 8.51
C TYR A 36 1.10 -15.56 9.79
N HIS A 37 1.11 -14.84 10.92
CA HIS A 37 0.79 -15.38 12.24
C HIS A 37 -0.70 -15.65 12.45
N ASN A 38 -1.59 -14.97 11.71
CA ASN A 38 -3.01 -15.34 11.65
C ASN A 38 -3.24 -16.73 11.04
N CYS A 39 -2.22 -17.32 10.40
CA CYS A 39 -2.27 -18.67 9.84
C CYS A 39 -1.47 -19.69 10.66
N ASP A 40 -0.98 -19.36 11.86
CA ASP A 40 -0.17 -20.28 12.67
C ASP A 40 -0.94 -21.58 12.99
N ASP A 41 -2.18 -21.48 13.43
CA ASP A 41 -3.07 -22.63 13.64
C ASP A 41 -3.18 -23.54 12.41
N PHE A 42 -3.24 -22.93 11.21
CA PHE A 42 -3.30 -23.68 9.95
C PHE A 42 -1.98 -24.37 9.66
N HIS A 43 -0.86 -23.66 9.82
CA HIS A 43 0.48 -24.22 9.61
C HIS A 43 0.75 -25.41 10.53
N GLU A 44 0.39 -25.30 11.81
CA GLU A 44 0.55 -26.37 12.80
C GLU A 44 -0.30 -27.60 12.45
N LYS A 45 -1.58 -27.40 12.13
CA LYS A 45 -2.48 -28.50 11.76
C LYS A 45 -2.04 -29.19 10.47
N TYR A 46 -1.61 -28.41 9.48
CA TYR A 46 -1.15 -28.93 8.20
C TYR A 46 0.14 -29.75 8.36
N LEU A 47 1.11 -29.24 9.13
CA LEU A 47 2.35 -29.96 9.43
C LEU A 47 2.06 -31.27 10.17
N LYS A 48 1.17 -31.25 11.17
CA LYS A 48 0.77 -32.47 11.90
C LYS A 48 0.10 -33.51 11.01
N GLN A 49 -0.69 -33.08 10.02
CA GLN A 49 -1.45 -33.99 9.16
C GLN A 49 -0.64 -34.56 7.99
N PHE A 50 0.25 -33.76 7.40
CA PHE A 50 0.92 -34.10 6.15
C PHE A 50 2.45 -34.20 6.26
N ASP A 51 3.02 -33.94 7.45
CA ASP A 51 4.46 -33.95 7.73
C ASP A 51 5.28 -33.05 6.77
N GLN A 52 4.66 -32.00 6.25
CA GLN A 52 5.28 -31.04 5.35
C GLN A 52 4.65 -29.65 5.53
N THR A 53 5.38 -28.59 5.14
CA THR A 53 4.83 -27.22 5.14
C THR A 53 3.94 -26.99 3.92
N PRO A 54 2.88 -26.18 4.02
CA PRO A 54 2.02 -25.88 2.88
C PRO A 54 2.78 -25.13 1.79
N TYR A 55 2.46 -25.45 0.53
CA TYR A 55 3.04 -24.75 -0.61
C TYR A 55 2.66 -23.26 -0.55
N THR A 56 3.67 -22.42 -0.76
CA THR A 56 3.53 -20.96 -0.84
C THR A 56 4.13 -20.52 -2.17
N SER A 57 3.45 -19.64 -2.91
CA SER A 57 3.97 -19.11 -4.17
C SER A 57 5.27 -18.32 -3.96
N PRO A 58 6.20 -18.25 -4.93
CA PRO A 58 7.50 -17.57 -4.74
C PRO A 58 7.41 -16.10 -4.25
N PRO A 59 6.43 -15.28 -4.69
CA PRO A 59 6.24 -13.94 -4.11
C PRO A 59 5.83 -13.99 -2.63
N ASN A 60 4.92 -14.88 -2.26
CA ASN A 60 4.46 -15.02 -0.88
C ASN A 60 5.53 -15.61 0.02
N GLN A 61 6.40 -16.51 -0.49
CA GLN A 61 7.50 -17.07 0.29
C GLN A 61 8.41 -15.98 0.85
N ARG A 62 8.73 -14.95 0.04
CA ARG A 62 9.56 -13.82 0.52
C ARG A 62 8.89 -13.07 1.66
N LEU A 63 7.59 -12.81 1.56
CA LEU A 63 6.82 -12.12 2.58
C LEU A 63 6.73 -12.95 3.86
N CYS A 64 6.44 -14.25 3.74
CA CYS A 64 6.41 -15.18 4.87
C CYS A 64 7.79 -15.33 5.54
N SER A 65 8.87 -15.42 4.75
CA SER A 65 10.24 -15.45 5.28
C SER A 65 10.58 -14.20 6.07
N LEU A 66 10.17 -13.01 5.60
CA LEU A 66 10.30 -11.77 6.37
C LEU A 66 9.44 -11.84 7.64
N ALA A 67 8.17 -12.22 7.53
CA ALA A 67 7.23 -12.24 8.64
C ALA A 67 7.71 -13.11 9.82
N LYS A 68 8.27 -14.28 9.53
CA LYS A 68 8.87 -15.19 10.53
C LYS A 68 9.99 -14.56 11.36
N THR A 69 10.66 -13.53 10.84
CA THR A 69 11.76 -12.85 11.53
C THR A 69 11.29 -11.68 12.41
N LEU A 70 10.03 -11.27 12.29
CA LEU A 70 9.48 -10.12 12.99
C LEU A 70 8.94 -10.52 14.36
N GLY A 71 9.22 -9.72 15.37
CA GLY A 71 8.60 -9.85 16.69
C GLY A 71 7.29 -9.06 16.80
N THR A 72 6.52 -9.33 17.86
CA THR A 72 5.34 -8.52 18.21
C THR A 72 5.71 -7.04 18.41
N GLU A 73 6.90 -6.74 18.94
CA GLU A 73 7.38 -5.36 19.09
C GLU A 73 7.54 -4.63 17.75
N ASP A 74 8.05 -5.32 16.71
CA ASP A 74 8.20 -4.74 15.37
C ASP A 74 6.84 -4.45 14.75
N ARG A 75 5.90 -5.39 14.95
CA ARG A 75 4.51 -5.26 14.53
C ARG A 75 3.85 -4.06 15.20
N ASP A 76 3.95 -3.93 16.51
CA ASP A 76 3.30 -2.85 17.25
C ASP A 76 3.88 -1.48 16.91
N LYS A 77 5.21 -1.38 16.78
CA LYS A 77 5.90 -0.16 16.29
C LYS A 77 5.44 0.26 14.90
N GLY A 78 5.14 -0.69 14.02
CA GLY A 78 4.61 -0.35 12.70
C GLY A 78 3.17 0.13 12.72
N PHE A 79 2.30 -0.42 13.57
CA PHE A 79 0.96 0.12 13.77
C PHE A 79 0.97 1.51 14.43
N GLU A 80 1.88 1.76 15.37
CA GLU A 80 2.06 3.11 15.94
C GLU A 80 2.35 4.15 14.83
N ARG A 81 3.25 3.81 13.89
CA ARG A 81 3.56 4.68 12.74
C ARG A 81 2.39 4.87 11.78
N ILE A 82 1.56 3.84 11.60
CA ILE A 82 0.32 3.93 10.82
C ILE A 82 -0.66 4.92 11.47
N GLU A 83 -0.84 4.86 12.79
CA GLU A 83 -1.72 5.80 13.50
C GLU A 83 -1.18 7.24 13.45
N ILE A 84 0.14 7.45 13.50
CA ILE A 84 0.73 8.79 13.28
C ILE A 84 0.39 9.32 11.88
N LEU A 85 0.54 8.49 10.84
CA LEU A 85 0.19 8.88 9.46
C LEU A 85 -1.29 9.24 9.33
N LYS A 86 -2.15 8.41 9.91
CA LYS A 86 -3.61 8.62 9.91
C LYS A 86 -3.99 9.92 10.62
N ALA A 87 -3.47 10.16 11.83
CA ALA A 87 -3.71 11.38 12.58
C ALA A 87 -3.24 12.62 11.81
N TRP A 88 -2.08 12.53 11.14
CA TRP A 88 -1.57 13.61 10.31
C TRP A 88 -2.48 13.89 9.09
N LEU A 89 -2.93 12.86 8.38
CA LEU A 89 -3.83 13.00 7.23
C LEU A 89 -5.18 13.61 7.63
N GLN A 90 -5.78 13.12 8.72
CA GLN A 90 -7.06 13.62 9.22
C GLN A 90 -6.95 15.05 9.72
N GLY A 91 -5.91 15.38 10.50
CA GLY A 91 -5.72 16.72 11.08
C GLY A 91 -5.18 17.77 10.10
N THR A 92 -4.61 17.36 8.97
CA THR A 92 -3.97 18.29 8.01
C THR A 92 -4.69 18.36 6.67
N VAL A 93 -5.04 17.20 6.09
CA VAL A 93 -5.57 17.12 4.71
C VAL A 93 -7.09 17.12 4.71
N LEU A 94 -7.72 16.35 5.61
CA LEU A 94 -9.18 16.21 5.70
C LEU A 94 -9.80 17.10 6.79
N ALA A 95 -9.13 18.19 7.16
CA ALA A 95 -9.56 19.08 8.23
C ALA A 95 -10.20 20.39 7.70
N GLY A 96 -10.95 21.06 8.58
CA GLY A 96 -11.53 22.37 8.31
C GLY A 96 -12.49 22.36 7.12
N LYS A 97 -12.22 23.17 6.10
CA LYS A 97 -13.05 23.24 4.88
C LYS A 97 -12.98 21.99 3.99
N HIS A 98 -12.15 21.02 4.34
CA HIS A 98 -11.93 19.78 3.57
C HIS A 98 -12.50 18.54 4.25
N THR A 99 -13.33 18.71 5.29
CA THR A 99 -13.97 17.59 5.99
C THR A 99 -14.86 16.74 5.08
N ASN A 100 -15.42 17.33 4.02
CA ASN A 100 -16.24 16.65 3.01
C ASN A 100 -15.50 16.45 1.67
N ALA A 101 -14.17 16.52 1.67
CA ALA A 101 -13.39 16.36 0.44
C ALA A 101 -13.43 14.91 -0.06
N LEU A 102 -13.54 14.75 -1.38
CA LEU A 102 -13.24 13.50 -2.07
C LEU A 102 -11.77 13.49 -2.48
N VAL A 103 -11.05 12.45 -2.07
CA VAL A 103 -9.66 12.22 -2.43
C VAL A 103 -9.61 11.27 -3.62
N ILE A 104 -8.96 11.70 -4.70
CA ILE A 104 -8.72 10.87 -5.88
C ILE A 104 -7.38 10.15 -5.71
N LEU A 105 -7.44 8.83 -5.72
CA LEU A 105 -6.31 7.93 -5.51
C LEU A 105 -5.98 7.18 -6.79
N SER A 106 -4.72 7.28 -7.22
CA SER A 106 -4.21 6.45 -8.30
C SER A 106 -4.00 5.01 -7.81
N ILE A 107 -4.59 4.05 -8.53
CA ILE A 107 -4.55 2.64 -8.14
C ILE A 107 -3.22 1.99 -8.52
N GLU A 108 -2.88 2.04 -9.80
CA GLU A 108 -1.60 1.53 -10.31
C GLU A 108 -1.32 2.12 -11.71
N SER A 109 -0.08 1.97 -12.18
CA SER A 109 0.24 2.19 -13.59
C SER A 109 -0.43 1.11 -14.44
N MET A 110 -1.33 1.53 -15.32
CA MET A 110 -2.09 0.61 -16.19
C MET A 110 -1.30 0.32 -17.47
N THR A 111 -0.98 -0.95 -17.65
CA THR A 111 -0.36 -1.52 -18.86
C THR A 111 -0.88 -2.95 -19.02
N PRO A 112 -0.95 -3.50 -20.26
CA PRO A 112 -1.34 -4.89 -20.45
C PRO A 112 -0.41 -5.82 -19.66
N ARG A 113 -1.01 -6.73 -18.87
CA ARG A 113 -0.26 -7.78 -18.14
C ARG A 113 -0.85 -9.13 -18.51
N HIS A 114 -0.13 -9.89 -19.32
CA HIS A 114 -0.55 -11.22 -19.72
C HIS A 114 -0.05 -12.26 -18.71
N ARG A 115 -0.89 -13.26 -18.45
CA ARG A 115 -0.59 -14.37 -17.53
C ARG A 115 0.65 -15.17 -17.94
N ASP A 116 0.87 -15.30 -19.25
CA ASP A 116 1.91 -16.19 -19.81
C ASP A 116 3.31 -15.59 -19.73
N TYR A 117 3.41 -14.28 -19.48
CA TYR A 117 4.70 -13.62 -19.28
C TYR A 117 4.99 -13.48 -17.79
N ALA A 118 6.24 -13.77 -17.42
CA ALA A 118 6.74 -13.39 -16.11
C ALA A 118 6.53 -11.87 -15.91
N PRO A 119 6.07 -11.42 -14.73
CA PRO A 119 5.82 -10.00 -14.51
C PRO A 119 7.10 -9.18 -14.71
N ALA A 120 7.16 -8.43 -15.81
CA ALA A 120 8.25 -7.49 -16.07
C ALA A 120 8.14 -6.23 -15.19
N PHE A 121 6.91 -5.91 -14.78
CA PHE A 121 6.64 -4.79 -13.90
C PHE A 121 7.20 -5.05 -12.50
N LYS A 122 8.21 -4.25 -12.13
CA LYS A 122 8.66 -4.14 -10.76
C LYS A 122 8.00 -2.91 -10.17
N ARG A 123 7.18 -3.09 -9.13
CA ARG A 123 6.71 -1.96 -8.34
C ARG A 123 7.93 -1.19 -7.84
N PRO A 124 7.98 0.15 -7.98
CA PRO A 124 9.00 0.92 -7.31
C PRO A 124 8.97 0.58 -5.81
N PRO A 125 10.11 0.62 -5.11
CA PRO A 125 10.15 0.37 -3.68
C PRO A 125 9.03 1.17 -3.00
N GLN A 126 8.11 0.46 -2.34
CA GLN A 126 7.01 1.14 -1.66
C GLN A 126 7.55 1.73 -0.37
N HIS A 127 7.92 3.00 -0.43
CA HIS A 127 8.37 3.78 0.72
C HIS A 127 7.14 4.24 1.53
N GLY A 128 6.47 3.28 2.20
CA GLY A 128 5.33 3.53 3.08
C GLY A 128 4.03 2.82 2.68
N ILE A 129 2.89 3.41 3.06
CA ILE A 129 1.56 2.84 2.78
C ILE A 129 1.24 2.97 1.29
N ASN A 130 0.94 1.83 0.66
CA ASN A 130 0.41 1.80 -0.69
C ASN A 130 -0.89 2.60 -0.77
N THR A 131 -1.08 3.38 -1.82
CA THR A 131 -2.33 4.10 -2.10
C THR A 131 -3.57 3.22 -1.97
N LEU A 132 -3.50 1.95 -2.38
CA LEU A 132 -4.59 0.97 -2.24
C LEU A 132 -4.96 0.63 -0.79
N ALA A 133 -4.00 0.74 0.13
CA ALA A 133 -4.21 0.48 1.55
C ALA A 133 -4.61 1.75 2.32
N LEU A 134 -4.57 2.93 1.69
CA LEU A 134 -4.79 4.21 2.37
C LEU A 134 -6.20 4.33 2.95
N ALA A 135 -7.22 3.92 2.20
CA ALA A 135 -8.61 3.94 2.66
C ALA A 135 -8.81 3.05 3.89
N ALA A 136 -8.24 1.84 3.88
CA ALA A 136 -8.28 0.91 5.01
C ALA A 136 -7.58 1.49 6.25
N VAL A 137 -6.40 2.11 6.07
CA VAL A 137 -5.66 2.78 7.15
C VAL A 137 -6.48 3.92 7.76
N LEU A 138 -7.12 4.75 6.93
CA LEU A 138 -7.93 5.87 7.43
C LEU A 138 -9.28 5.44 7.99
N LYS A 139 -9.71 4.20 7.76
CA LYS A 139 -11.09 3.72 7.98
C LYS A 139 -12.09 4.56 7.18
N SER A 140 -11.69 4.94 5.97
CA SER A 140 -12.47 5.74 5.05
C SER A 140 -13.21 4.85 4.04
N PRO A 141 -14.43 5.21 3.63
CA PRO A 141 -15.08 4.62 2.47
C PRO A 141 -14.24 4.90 1.23
N ALA A 142 -14.11 3.90 0.36
CA ALA A 142 -13.54 4.09 -0.97
C ALA A 142 -14.21 3.19 -1.99
N PHE A 143 -14.37 3.71 -3.21
CA PHE A 143 -14.87 2.95 -4.36
C PHE A 143 -14.09 3.29 -5.62
N THR A 144 -14.03 2.36 -6.56
CA THR A 144 -13.26 2.51 -7.80
C THR A 144 -14.20 2.83 -8.96
N VAL A 145 -13.87 3.85 -9.74
CA VAL A 145 -14.61 4.22 -10.95
C VAL A 145 -13.71 4.22 -12.18
N PRO A 146 -14.16 3.64 -13.31
CA PRO A 146 -13.48 3.83 -14.59
C PRO A 146 -13.69 5.27 -15.04
N ILE A 147 -12.61 5.94 -15.45
CA ILE A 147 -12.68 7.34 -15.90
C ILE A 147 -12.29 7.51 -17.36
N ILE A 148 -11.43 6.65 -17.89
CA ILE A 148 -11.00 6.66 -19.29
C ILE A 148 -10.66 5.24 -19.75
N GLN A 149 -10.28 5.12 -21.01
CA GLN A 149 -9.76 3.90 -21.61
C GLN A 149 -8.43 4.18 -22.33
N ILE A 150 -7.51 3.22 -22.28
CA ILE A 150 -6.18 3.31 -22.87
C ILE A 150 -6.09 2.28 -24.00
N PRO A 151 -5.82 2.70 -25.25
CA PRO A 151 -5.65 1.75 -26.35
C PRO A 151 -4.39 0.89 -26.15
N TYR A 152 -4.49 -0.38 -26.52
CA TYR A 152 -3.36 -1.31 -26.51
C TYR A 152 -3.50 -2.34 -27.63
N HIS A 153 -2.37 -2.90 -28.07
CA HIS A 153 -2.38 -4.02 -29.02
C HIS A 153 -2.51 -5.35 -28.27
N SER A 154 -3.55 -6.12 -28.59
CA SER A 154 -3.83 -7.40 -27.93
C SER A 154 -3.06 -8.54 -28.58
N ASN A 155 -2.21 -9.21 -27.81
CA ASN A 155 -1.50 -10.42 -28.25
C ASN A 155 -2.44 -11.62 -28.46
N VAL A 156 -3.67 -11.56 -27.94
CA VAL A 156 -4.67 -12.64 -28.06
C VAL A 156 -5.46 -12.52 -29.36
N THR A 157 -5.88 -11.30 -29.71
CA THR A 157 -6.75 -11.07 -30.89
C THR A 157 -6.01 -10.48 -32.09
N GLY A 158 -4.81 -9.94 -31.90
CA GLY A 158 -4.03 -9.24 -32.93
C GLY A 158 -4.61 -7.88 -33.34
N ARG A 159 -5.51 -7.31 -32.53
CA ARG A 159 -6.20 -6.04 -32.80
C ARG A 159 -5.91 -5.01 -31.72
N GLU A 160 -6.16 -3.74 -32.04
CA GLU A 160 -6.24 -2.70 -31.01
C GLU A 160 -7.51 -2.91 -30.17
N GLU A 161 -7.32 -2.91 -28.86
CA GLU A 161 -8.37 -3.04 -27.85
C GLU A 161 -8.22 -1.94 -26.79
N MET A 162 -9.20 -1.82 -25.90
CA MET A 162 -9.27 -0.74 -24.91
C MET A 162 -9.13 -1.27 -23.48
N LEU A 163 -8.09 -0.84 -22.77
CA LEU A 163 -7.94 -1.11 -21.33
C LEU A 163 -8.72 -0.08 -20.51
N PRO A 164 -9.57 -0.48 -19.56
CA PRO A 164 -10.17 0.48 -18.63
C PRO A 164 -9.09 1.09 -17.74
N PHE A 165 -9.16 2.40 -17.52
CA PHE A 165 -8.34 3.09 -16.53
C PHE A 165 -9.24 3.66 -15.44
N SER A 166 -8.96 3.25 -14.20
CA SER A 166 -9.79 3.55 -13.04
C SER A 166 -9.02 4.31 -11.97
N VAL A 167 -9.75 5.13 -11.22
CA VAL A 167 -9.26 5.79 -10.01
C VAL A 167 -10.11 5.36 -8.82
N ALA A 168 -9.52 5.35 -7.64
CA ALA A 168 -10.27 5.17 -6.41
C ALA A 168 -10.68 6.56 -5.89
N LEU A 169 -11.95 6.70 -5.52
CA LEU A 169 -12.49 7.85 -4.82
C LEU A 169 -12.63 7.46 -3.35
N MET A 170 -12.09 8.28 -2.46
CA MET A 170 -12.11 8.06 -1.01
C MET A 170 -12.69 9.29 -0.32
N SER A 171 -13.64 9.09 0.59
CA SER A 171 -14.20 10.16 1.43
C SER A 171 -13.58 10.17 2.84
N SER A 172 -13.99 11.13 3.65
CA SER A 172 -13.65 11.12 5.08
C SER A 172 -14.29 9.92 5.80
N PRO A 173 -13.69 9.45 6.91
CA PRO A 173 -14.28 8.39 7.70
C PRO A 173 -15.67 8.77 8.24
N GLY A 174 -16.64 7.88 8.07
CA GLY A 174 -18.01 8.05 8.59
C GLY A 174 -19.00 8.72 7.64
N GLU A 175 -18.57 9.11 6.44
CA GLU A 175 -19.42 9.61 5.34
C GLU A 175 -19.94 8.48 4.43
#